data_AF-U1QTY5-F1
#
_entry.id   AF-U1QTY5-F1
#
_cell.length_a   1.000
_cell.length_b   1.000
_cell.length_c   1.000
_cell.angle_alpha   90.00
_cell.angle_beta   90.00
_cell.angle_gamma   90.00
#
_symmetry.space_group_name_H-M   'P 1'
#
loop_
_entity.id
_entity.type
_entity.pdbx_description
1 polymer ?
#
loop_
_entity_poly.entity_id
_entity_poly.type
_entity_poly.pdbx_seq_one_letter_code
_entity_poly.pdbx_strand_id
1 'polypeptide(L)'
;MGHCVYLLECSDDRGSFYIGYTTDLTRRLAEHNAGNGAKYTRGRTPVTVRYVEYWPSKSAAMSREWELKQRSRAGKERLVPDSEQRVAVVFDPGD
;
A
#
# COMPACT_ATOMS: atom_id res chain seq x y z
N MET A 1 2.77 -15.28 10.05
CA MET A 1 3.59 -14.26 9.36
C MET A 1 2.67 -13.60 8.34
N GLY A 2 2.25 -12.36 8.57
CA GLY A 2 1.29 -11.70 7.68
C GLY A 2 2.00 -11.15 6.46
N HIS A 3 1.51 -11.43 5.25
CA HIS A 3 1.99 -10.76 4.05
C HIS A 3 1.05 -9.61 3.76
N CYS A 4 1.55 -8.40 3.56
CA CYS A 4 0.70 -7.25 3.28
C CYS A 4 1.14 -6.55 2.00
N VAL A 5 0.17 -6.22 1.16
CA VAL A 5 0.35 -5.47 -0.06
C VAL A 5 -0.30 -4.12 0.16
N TYR A 6 0.37 -3.03 -0.17
CA TYR A 6 -0.15 -1.68 0.04
C TYR A 6 0.03 -0.84 -1.22
N LEU A 7 -0.85 0.12 -1.37
CA LEU A 7 -0.86 1.09 -2.45
C LEU A 7 -0.83 2.49 -1.84
N LEU A 8 0.23 3.22 -2.17
CA LEU A 8 0.43 4.62 -1.81
C LEU A 8 0.07 5.49 -3.00
N GLU A 9 -0.66 6.56 -2.73
CA GLU A 9 -0.86 7.65 -3.65
C GLU A 9 0.11 8.78 -3.28
N CYS A 10 0.94 9.17 -4.24
CA CYS A 10 1.78 10.34 -4.09
C CYS A 10 0.96 11.57 -4.46
N SER A 11 0.98 12.60 -3.59
CA SER A 11 0.27 13.87 -3.79
C SER A 11 0.85 14.76 -4.90
N ASP A 12 1.62 14.19 -5.83
CA ASP A 12 2.16 14.88 -7.00
C ASP A 12 1.04 15.19 -8.01
N ASP A 13 1.20 16.23 -8.82
CA ASP A 13 0.24 16.70 -9.83
C ASP A 13 -0.28 15.59 -10.75
N ARG A 14 0.52 14.53 -10.94
CA ARG A 14 0.16 13.37 -11.77
C ARG A 14 -0.59 12.25 -11.05
N GLY A 15 -0.74 12.29 -9.73
CA GLY A 15 -1.40 11.25 -8.93
C GLY A 15 -0.75 9.88 -9.12
N SER A 16 0.55 9.79 -8.81
CA SER A 16 1.31 8.54 -9.04
C SER A 16 0.98 7.51 -7.96
N PHE A 17 0.58 6.31 -8.38
CA PHE A 17 0.34 5.17 -7.49
C PHE A 17 1.58 4.29 -7.37
N TYR A 18 2.03 4.08 -6.14
CA TYR A 18 3.09 3.15 -5.79
C TYR A 18 2.51 1.92 -5.10
N ILE A 19 2.77 0.74 -5.66
CA ILE A 19 2.34 -0.54 -5.08
C ILE A 19 3.58 -1.28 -4.60
N GLY A 20 3.55 -1.70 -3.34
CA GLY A 20 4.61 -2.51 -2.75
C GLY A 20 4.04 -3.56 -1.82
N TYR A 21 4.84 -4.59 -1.55
CA TYR A 21 4.54 -5.57 -0.52
C TYR A 21 5.50 -5.43 0.67
N THR A 22 5.04 -5.80 1.86
CA THR A 22 5.86 -5.97 3.05
C THR A 22 5.29 -7.10 3.91
N THR A 23 6.06 -7.63 4.85
CA THR A 23 5.59 -8.63 5.82
C THR A 23 5.25 -8.02 7.17
N ASP A 24 5.69 -6.78 7.39
CA ASP A 24 5.59 -6.11 8.67
C ASP A 24 5.17 -4.65 8.44
N LEU A 25 3.91 -4.45 8.04
CA LEU A 25 3.37 -3.11 7.84
C LEU A 25 3.51 -2.29 9.12
N THR A 26 3.15 -2.85 10.28
CA THR A 26 3.20 -2.17 11.57
C THR A 26 4.61 -1.70 11.90
N ARG A 27 5.61 -2.56 11.72
CA ARG A 27 7.02 -2.23 11.97
C ARG A 27 7.52 -1.19 10.98
N ARG A 28 7.22 -1.37 9.69
CA ARG A 28 7.65 -0.45 8.63
C ARG A 28 6.97 0.92 8.71
N LEU A 29 5.69 0.97 9.05
CA LEU A 29 4.93 2.19 9.27
C LEU A 29 5.42 2.89 10.54
N ALA A 30 5.73 2.14 11.60
CA ALA A 30 6.35 2.68 12.81
C ALA A 30 7.76 3.22 12.51
N GLU A 31 8.61 2.53 11.75
CA GLU A 31 9.93 3.02 11.34
C GLU A 31 9.83 4.27 10.46
N HIS A 32 8.82 4.33 9.58
CA HIS A 32 8.58 5.46 8.69
C HIS A 32 7.99 6.68 9.43
N ASN A 33 7.12 6.48 10.42
CA ASN A 33 6.54 7.52 11.29
C ASN A 33 7.50 7.96 12.40
N ALA A 34 8.34 7.06 12.91
CA ALA A 34 9.36 7.37 13.91
C ALA A 34 10.56 8.13 13.32
N GLY A 35 10.59 8.37 12.00
CA GLY A 35 11.67 9.09 11.32
C GLY A 35 13.01 8.34 11.30
N ASN A 36 13.00 7.04 11.64
CA ASN A 36 14.20 6.21 11.76
C ASN A 36 14.43 5.29 10.54
N GLY A 37 13.43 5.17 9.66
CA GLY A 37 13.58 4.53 8.36
C GLY A 37 14.44 5.39 7.44
N ALA A 38 15.58 4.83 7.03
CA ALA A 38 16.56 5.28 6.03
C ALA A 38 16.35 6.68 5.43
N LYS A 39 17.42 7.50 5.51
CA LYS A 39 17.73 8.83 4.90
C LYS A 39 16.95 9.30 3.64
N TYR A 40 16.30 8.42 2.89
CA TYR A 40 15.53 8.64 1.66
C TYR A 40 14.05 9.00 1.84
N THR A 41 13.42 8.72 2.97
CA THR A 41 11.98 9.00 3.22
C THR A 41 11.72 10.35 3.87
N ARG A 42 12.74 11.21 3.95
CA ARG A 42 12.74 12.48 4.70
C ARG A 42 12.03 13.65 4.01
N GLY A 43 11.30 13.46 2.91
CA GLY A 43 10.76 14.60 2.17
C GLY A 43 9.77 14.31 1.03
N ARG A 44 9.14 13.14 1.00
CA ARG A 44 8.05 12.84 0.05
C ARG A 44 6.79 12.44 0.81
N THR A 45 6.40 13.32 1.71
CA THR A 45 5.15 13.25 2.46
C THR A 45 4.28 14.45 2.06
N PRO A 46 2.95 14.25 1.92
CA PRO A 46 2.23 13.04 2.27
C PRO A 46 2.25 11.98 1.15
N VAL A 47 2.63 10.75 1.52
CA VAL A 47 2.21 9.55 0.77
C VAL A 47 1.00 9.00 1.49
N THR A 48 -0.15 9.07 0.84
CA THR A 48 -1.41 8.61 1.43
C THR A 48 -1.56 7.14 1.09
N VAL A 49 -1.60 6.27 2.10
CA VAL A 49 -2.00 4.87 1.88
C VAL A 49 -3.47 4.90 1.49
N ARG A 50 -3.78 4.53 0.25
CA ARG A 50 -5.17 4.49 -0.22
C ARG A 50 -5.76 3.09 -0.14
N TYR A 51 -4.91 2.06 -0.16
CA TYR A 51 -5.34 0.67 -0.16
C TYR A 51 -4.30 -0.24 0.51
N VAL A 52 -4.76 -1.19 1.30
CA VAL A 52 -3.93 -2.21 1.94
C VAL A 52 -4.67 -3.54 1.97
N GLU A 53 -3.97 -4.62 1.62
CA GLU A 53 -4.47 -5.99 1.66
C GLU A 53 -3.57 -6.85 2.52
N TYR A 54 -4.17 -7.71 3.34
CA TYR A 54 -3.48 -8.71 4.13
C TYR A 54 -3.74 -10.11 3.59
N TRP A 55 -2.67 -10.87 3.46
CA TRP A 55 -2.66 -12.21 2.91
C TRP A 55 -1.96 -13.19 3.86
N PRO A 56 -2.50 -14.41 4.02
CA PRO A 56 -1.89 -15.43 4.86
C PRO A 56 -0.64 -16.06 4.23
N SER A 57 -0.49 -15.98 2.90
CA SER A 57 0.57 -16.64 2.14
C SER A 57 1.32 -15.69 1.21
N LYS A 58 2.65 -15.84 1.13
CA LYS A 58 3.53 -15.07 0.25
C LYS A 58 3.11 -15.14 -1.22
N SER A 59 2.73 -16.33 -1.67
CA SER A 59 2.29 -16.61 -3.04
C SER A 59 1.04 -15.80 -3.41
N ALA A 60 0.06 -15.75 -2.51
CA ALA A 60 -1.15 -14.96 -2.71
C ALA A 60 -0.83 -13.46 -2.76
N ALA A 61 0.00 -12.97 -1.83
CA ALA A 61 0.45 -11.58 -1.83
C ALA A 61 1.23 -11.18 -3.11
N MET A 62 2.14 -12.02 -3.58
CA MET A 62 2.91 -11.74 -4.80
C MET A 62 2.05 -11.78 -6.05
N SER A 63 1.12 -12.75 -6.15
CA SER A 63 0.16 -12.80 -7.24
C SER A 63 -0.68 -11.52 -7.27
N ARG A 64 -1.16 -11.09 -6.10
CA ARG A 64 -1.94 -9.85 -5.98
C ARG A 64 -1.14 -8.60 -6.32
N GLU A 65 0.09 -8.48 -5.83
CA GLU A 65 0.98 -7.36 -6.17
C GLU A 65 1.19 -7.26 -7.69
N TRP A 66 1.36 -8.40 -8.36
CA TRP A 66 1.53 -8.46 -9.81
C TRP A 66 0.25 -8.07 -10.57
N GLU A 67 -0.91 -8.52 -10.12
CA GLU A 67 -2.20 -8.06 -10.65
C GLU A 67 -2.36 -6.54 -10.51
N LEU A 68 -2.09 -6.00 -9.33
CA LEU A 68 -2.18 -4.57 -9.04
C LEU A 68 -1.20 -3.76 -9.90
N LYS A 69 0.03 -4.23 -10.09
CA LYS A 69 1.02 -3.58 -10.95
C LYS A 69 0.56 -3.51 -12.40
N GLN A 70 -0.05 -4.58 -12.91
CA GLN A 70 -0.57 -4.65 -14.28
C GLN A 70 -1.89 -3.91 -14.49
N ARG A 71 -2.64 -3.59 -13.43
CA ARG A 71 -3.84 -2.78 -13.59
C ARG A 71 -3.50 -1.39 -14.15
N SER A 72 -4.32 -0.97 -15.13
CA SER A 72 -4.35 0.42 -15.60
C SER A 72 -4.76 1.36 -14.47
N ARG A 73 -4.46 2.66 -14.62
CA ARG A 73 -4.81 3.72 -13.66
C ARG A 73 -6.27 3.62 -13.19
N ALA A 74 -7.22 3.53 -14.14
CA ALA A 74 -8.64 3.38 -13.84
C ALA A 74 -8.99 2.13 -12.99
N GLY A 75 -8.23 1.04 -13.16
CA GLY A 75 -8.40 -0.18 -12.39
C GLY A 75 -7.87 -0.07 -10.96
N LYS A 76 -6.88 0.81 -10.73
CA LYS A 76 -6.35 1.18 -9.41
C LYS A 76 -7.26 2.19 -8.72
N GLU A 77 -7.76 3.18 -9.47
CA GLU A 77 -8.78 4.14 -9.02
C GLU A 77 -10.05 3.45 -8.51
N ARG A 78 -10.45 2.32 -9.12
CA ARG A 78 -11.57 1.49 -8.60
C ARG A 78 -11.28 0.73 -7.31
N LEU A 79 -10.01 0.51 -6.97
CA LEU A 79 -9.61 -0.20 -5.75
C LEU A 79 -9.43 0.76 -4.57
N VAL A 80 -8.99 1.97 -4.86
CA VAL A 80 -8.92 3.04 -3.86
C VAL A 80 -10.31 3.66 -3.69
N PRO A 81 -10.71 4.02 -2.46
CA PRO A 81 -11.95 4.74 -2.26
C PRO A 81 -11.83 6.16 -2.82
N ASP A 82 -12.93 6.66 -3.39
CA ASP A 82 -13.03 8.00 -3.97
C ASP A 82 -12.65 9.10 -2.96
N SER A 83 -12.95 8.88 -1.67
CA SER A 83 -12.65 9.84 -0.61
C SER A 83 -11.17 9.85 -0.20
N GLU A 84 -10.54 11.03 -0.26
CA GLU A 84 -9.15 11.31 0.16
C GLU A 84 -8.82 10.90 1.60
N GLN A 85 -9.85 10.82 2.45
CA GLN A 85 -9.73 10.49 3.88
C GLN A 85 -10.00 9.02 4.20
N ARG A 86 -10.25 8.18 3.19
CA ARG A 86 -10.57 6.75 3.39
C ARG A 86 -9.46 5.85 2.89
N VAL A 87 -9.13 4.84 3.68
CA VAL A 87 -8.22 3.75 3.29
C VAL A 87 -9.07 2.50 3.15
N ALA A 88 -9.00 1.85 1.98
CA ALA A 88 -9.62 0.55 1.82
C ALA A 88 -8.69 -0.52 2.41
N VAL A 89 -9.12 -1.10 3.53
CA VAL A 89 -8.43 -2.20 4.20
C VAL A 89 -9.17 -3.47 3.81
N VAL A 90 -8.55 -4.30 2.97
CA VAL A 90 -9.04 -5.65 2.69
C VAL A 90 -8.37 -6.59 3.68
N PHE A 91 -9.14 -6.96 4.68
CA PHE A 91 -8.79 -8.01 5.61
C PHE A 91 -9.58 -9.25 5.14
N ASP A 92 -8.89 -10.23 4.59
CA ASP A 92 -9.44 -11.58 4.38
C ASP A 92 -8.78 -12.51 5.41
N PRO A 93 -9.23 -12.44 6.68
CA PRO A 93 -8.96 -13.52 7.58
C PRO A 93 -9.92 -14.62 7.15
N GLY A 94 -9.41 -15.70 6.59
CA GLY A 94 -10.13 -16.96 6.70
C GLY A 94 -10.47 -17.14 8.19
N ASP A 95 -11.75 -17.07 8.49
CA ASP A 95 -12.39 -17.71 9.65
C ASP A 95 -12.01 -19.20 9.65
#